data_AF-A0A414AFI2-F1
#
_entry.id   AF-A0A414AFI2-F1
#
_cell.length_a   1.000
_cell.length_b   1.000
_cell.length_c   1.000
_cell.angle_alpha   90.00
_cell.angle_beta   90.00
_cell.angle_gamma   90.00
#
_symmetry.space_group_name_H-M   'P 1'
#
loop_
_entity.id
_entity.type
_entity.pdbx_description
1 polymer ?
#
loop_
_entity_poly.entity_id
_entity_poly.type
_entity_poly.pdbx_seq_one_letter_code
_entity_poly.pdbx_strand_id
1 'polypeptide(L)' 'MRVVEGDLKACPFCGSKNIVIDTCHDLEDCENFERCEDTGYYSAVCNGNDGGCGASTGYKPTIKAAVEAWNRREN' A
#
# COMPACT_ATOMS: atom_id res chain seq x y z
N MET A 1 0.29 -9.04 5.25
CA MET A 1 1.42 -8.17 4.87
C MET A 1 2.42 -8.87 3.95
N ARG A 2 2.13 -8.95 2.64
CA ARG A 2 3.09 -9.43 1.64
C ARG A 2 3.97 -8.24 1.24
N VAL A 3 5.25 -8.30 1.60
CA VAL A 3 6.26 -7.36 1.10
C VAL A 3 6.37 -7.58 -0.40
N VAL A 4 5.93 -6.60 -1.20
CA VAL A 4 6.06 -6.69 -2.65
C VAL A 4 7.47 -6.23 -2.99
N GLU A 5 8.31 -7.17 -3.42
CA GLU A 5 9.63 -6.91 -3.96
C GLU A 5 9.50 -6.13 -5.27
N GLY A 6 9.61 -4.81 -5.15
CA GLY A 6 9.74 -3.87 -6.25
C GLY A 6 10.02 -2.51 -5.66
N ASP A 7 11.18 -1.92 -5.96
CA ASP A 7 11.73 -0.71 -5.35
C ASP A 7 10.69 0.43 -5.18
N LEU A 8 10.01 0.45 -4.04
CA LEU A 8 9.16 1.57 -3.64
C LEU A 8 10.08 2.69 -3.18
N LYS A 9 9.90 3.87 -3.79
CA LYS A 9 10.61 5.09 -3.35
C LYS A 9 10.31 5.37 -1.89
N ALA A 10 11.26 6.00 -1.20
CA ALA A 10 11.05 6.46 0.16
C ALA A 10 9.82 7.38 0.23
N CYS A 11 9.14 7.36 1.37
CA CYS A 11 7.98 8.18 1.62
C CYS A 11 8.35 9.67 1.49
N PRO A 12 7.65 10.45 0.64
CA PRO A 12 7.98 11.87 0.46
C PRO A 12 7.65 12.72 1.69
N PHE A 13 6.80 12.23 2.59
CA PHE A 13 6.36 12.97 3.76
C PHE A 13 7.26 12.80 4.99
N CYS A 14 7.86 11.63 5.17
CA CYS A 14 8.67 11.30 6.35
C CYS A 14 10.03 10.67 6.05
N GLY A 15 10.34 10.40 4.78
CA GLY A 15 11.59 9.77 4.36
C GLY A 15 11.71 8.27 4.65
N SER A 16 10.72 7.66 5.31
CA SER A 16 10.73 6.23 5.61
C SER A 16 10.71 5.36 4.35
N LYS A 17 11.46 4.26 4.36
CA LYS A 17 11.47 3.25 3.29
C LYS A 17 10.55 2.06 3.58
N ASN A 18 9.87 2.07 4.73
CA ASN A 18 9.00 0.99 5.17
C ASN A 18 7.63 1.12 4.50
N ILE A 19 7.62 0.90 3.18
CA ILE A 19 6.41 0.97 2.36
C ILE A 19 5.93 -0.45 2.10
N VAL A 20 4.66 -0.69 2.34
CA VAL A 20 4.01 -1.99 2.16
C VAL A 20 2.87 -1.88 1.17
N ILE A 21 2.59 -2.98 0.48
CA ILE A 21 1.36 -3.09 -0.29
C ILE A 21 0.34 -3.79 0.59
N ASP A 22 -0.69 -3.05 0.89
CA ASP A 22 -1.83 -3.46 1.66
C ASP A 22 -2.98 -3.87 0.73
N THR A 23 -3.89 -4.70 1.25
CA THR A 23 -5.08 -5.18 0.54
C THR A 23 -6.33 -4.79 1.31
N CYS A 24 -7.49 -4.78 0.66
CA CYS A 24 -8.76 -4.57 1.37
C CYS A 24 -8.99 -5.56 2.53
N HIS A 25 -8.41 -6.76 2.47
CA HIS A 25 -8.44 -7.73 3.57
C HIS A 25 -7.60 -7.28 4.76
N ASP A 26 -6.35 -6.89 4.52
CA ASP A 26 -5.40 -6.47 5.56
C ASP A 26 -5.76 -5.07 6.13
N LEU A 27 -6.51 -4.25 5.39
CA LEU A 27 -7.06 -2.95 5.83
C LEU A 27 -8.43 -3.05 6.53
N GLU A 28 -8.97 -4.26 6.72
CA GLU A 28 -10.30 -4.52 7.31
C GLU A 28 -11.48 -3.78 6.62
N ASP A 29 -11.26 -3.26 5.41
CA ASP A 29 -12.21 -2.43 4.65
C ASP A 29 -12.99 -3.27 3.61
N CYS A 30 -12.88 -4.60 3.69
CA CYS A 30 -13.58 -5.53 2.82
C CYS A 30 -15.02 -5.72 3.33
N GLU A 31 -16.02 -5.30 2.56
CA GLU A 31 -17.47 -5.43 2.92
C GLU A 31 -17.89 -6.88 3.23
N ASN A 32 -17.11 -7.88 2.81
CA ASN A 32 -17.33 -9.30 3.12
C ASN A 32 -16.00 -9.99 3.49
N PHE A 33 -15.68 -10.02 4.79
CA PHE A 33 -14.47 -10.66 5.34
C PHE A 33 -14.30 -12.12 4.89
N GLU A 34 -15.39 -12.87 4.75
CA GLU A 34 -15.38 -14.30 4.36
C GLU A 34 -15.15 -14.53 2.86
N ARG A 35 -15.35 -13.50 2.03
CA ARG A 35 -15.31 -13.59 0.56
C ARG A 35 -14.51 -12.46 -0.05
N CYS A 36 -13.39 -12.12 0.57
CA CYS A 36 -12.44 -11.16 0.02
C CYS A 36 -11.64 -11.90 -1.08
N GLU A 37 -12.26 -12.13 -2.25
CA GLU A 37 -11.63 -12.71 -3.43
C GLU A 37 -10.63 -11.73 -4.06
N ASP A 38 -9.63 -11.28 -3.28
CA ASP A 38 -8.46 -10.53 -3.76
C ASP A 38 -8.81 -9.44 -4.79
N THR A 39 -9.89 -8.70 -4.54
CA THR A 39 -10.72 -7.99 -5.54
C THR A 39 -10.08 -6.71 -6.06
N GLY A 40 -8.78 -6.69 -6.37
CA GLY A 40 -8.17 -5.53 -7.02
C GLY A 40 -8.21 -4.26 -6.17
N TYR A 41 -8.10 -4.38 -4.84
CA TYR A 41 -7.98 -3.23 -3.94
C TYR A 41 -6.62 -3.27 -3.26
N TYR A 42 -5.59 -2.84 -4.00
CA TYR A 42 -4.22 -2.74 -3.51
C TYR A 42 -3.87 -1.29 -3.17
N SER A 43 -3.23 -1.05 -2.03
CA SER A 43 -2.75 0.28 -1.65
C SER A 43 -1.30 0.21 -1.20
N ALA A 44 -0.46 1.12 -1.67
CA ALA A 44 0.86 1.31 -1.08
C ALA A 44 0.73 2.23 0.14
N VAL A 45 1.21 1.79 1.29
CA VAL A 45 1.10 2.47 2.58
C VAL A 45 2.49 2.59 3.22
N CYS A 46 2.84 3.77 3.70
CA CYS A 46 3.99 3.96 4.59
C CYS A 46 3.64 3.44 5.98
N ASN A 47 4.19 2.29 6.37
CA ASN A 47 3.76 1.54 7.54
C ASN A 47 3.97 2.34 8.85
N GLY A 48 2.87 2.80 9.46
CA GLY A 48 2.90 3.52 10.74
C GLY A 48 3.46 2.71 11.90
N ASN A 49 3.27 1.38 11.89
CA ASN A 49 3.75 0.50 12.95
C ASN A 49 5.28 0.31 12.92
N ASP A 50 5.90 0.50 11.75
CA ASP A 50 7.35 0.41 11.54
C ASP A 50 7.99 1.80 11.36
N GLY A 51 7.45 2.84 12.02
CA GLY A 51 8.02 4.19 12.00
C GLY A 51 7.77 4.98 10.71
N GLY A 52 6.78 4.57 9.91
CA GLY A 52 6.20 5.34 8.81
C GLY A 52 5.12 6.33 9.28
N CYS A 53 4.58 7.11 8.34
CA CYS A 53 3.58 8.16 8.65
C CYS A 53 2.13 7.78 8.30
N GLY A 54 1.87 6.57 7.80
CA GLY A 54 0.53 6.14 7.40
C GLY A 54 0.05 6.69 6.05
N ALA A 55 0.88 7.45 5.32
CA ALA A 55 0.52 7.94 4.00
C ALA A 55 0.23 6.77 3.04
N SER A 56 -0.88 6.84 2.31
CA SER A 56 -1.35 5.76 1.43
C SER A 56 -1.70 6.26 0.02
N THR A 57 -1.63 5.41 -1.01
CA THR A 57 -2.02 5.74 -2.41
C THR A 57 -3.51 5.70 -2.69
N GLY A 58 -4.32 5.35 -1.68
CA GLY A 58 -5.67 4.83 -1.89
C GLY A 58 -5.64 3.51 -2.66
N TYR A 59 -6.81 2.94 -2.93
CA TYR A 59 -6.94 1.65 -3.59
C TYR A 59 -6.65 1.71 -5.10
N LYS A 60 -6.08 0.61 -5.63
CA LYS A 60 -5.74 0.40 -7.03
C LYS A 60 -6.07 -1.04 -7.46
N PRO A 61 -6.48 -1.23 -8.73
CA PRO A 61 -6.90 -2.53 -9.29
C PRO A 61 -5.81 -3.61 -9.25
N THR A 62 -4.53 -3.23 -9.18
CA THR A 62 -3.40 -4.17 -9.20
C THR A 62 -2.26 -3.67 -8.31
N ILE A 63 -1.43 -4.61 -7.83
CA ILE A 63 -0.18 -4.30 -7.12
C ILE A 63 0.71 -3.35 -7.95
N LYS A 64 0.86 -3.64 -9.25
CA LYS A 64 1.67 -2.80 -10.15
C LYS A 64 1.15 -1.36 -10.19
N ALA A 65 -0.17 -1.17 -10.27
CA ALA A 65 -0.77 0.16 -10.25
C ALA A 65 -0.57 0.88 -8.90
N ALA A 66 -0.56 0.15 -7.78
CA ALA A 66 -0.24 0.71 -6.47
C ALA A 66 1.23 1.14 -6.38
N VAL A 67 2.17 0.32 -6.84
CA VAL A 67 3.60 0.63 -6.89
C VAL A 67 3.88 1.83 -7.80
N GLU A 68 3.31 1.86 -9.00
CA GLU A 68 3.45 3.00 -9.91
C GLU A 68 2.83 4.27 -9.33
N ALA A 69 1.66 4.17 -8.69
CA ALA A 69 1.03 5.31 -8.03
C ALA A 69 1.87 5.85 -6.87
N TRP A 70 2.54 4.97 -6.12
CA TRP A 70 3.47 5.36 -5.07
C TRP A 70 4.69 6.07 -5.65
N ASN A 71 5.32 5.47 -6.64
CA ASN A 71 6.56 5.97 -7.24
C ASN A 71 6.38 7.25 -8.09
N ARG A 72 5.13 7.58 -8.47
CA ARG A 72 4.76 8.87 -9.09
C ARG A 72 4.60 10.02 -8.11
N ARG A 73 4.57 9.76 -6.79
CA ARG A 73 4.56 10.83 -5.79
C ARG A 73 5.93 11.50 -5.86
N GLU A 74 5.99 12.66 -6.51
CA GLU A 74 7.16 13.51 -6.48
C GLU A 74 7.34 14.07 -5.06
N ASN A 75 8.60 14.23 -4.65
CA ASN A 75 9.00 14.91 -3.41
C ASN A 75 8.71 16.40 -3.52
#